data_AF-A0A936E312-F1
#
_entry.id   AF-A0A936E312-F1
#
_cell.length_a   1.000
_cell.length_b   1.000
_cell.length_c   1.000
_cell.angle_alpha   90.00
_cell.angle_beta   90.00
_cell.angle_gamma   90.00
#
_symmetry.space_group_name_H-M   'P 1'
#
loop_
_entity.id
_entity.type
_entity.pdbx_description
1 polymer ?
#
loop_
_entity_poly.entity_id
_entity_poly.type
_entity_poly.pdbx_seq_one_letter_code
_entity_poly.pdbx_strand_id
1 'polypeptide(L)'
;MASYLNIAVALGQLDKRLLAQLPQALALYYLALPLAVEEGKVSVAMAYPENETAVISLSHLLGKPVVPVRTAVQPLYQAILSQYVPPALPPAAGRGATHGQPCRP
;
A
#
# COMPACT_ATOMS: atom_id res chain seq x y z
N MET A 1 2.44 -26.31 8.25
CA MET A 1 3.53 -25.79 7.38
C MET A 1 2.99 -24.59 6.62
N ALA A 2 3.41 -23.37 6.99
CA ALA A 2 2.97 -22.16 6.28
C ALA A 2 3.86 -21.97 5.05
N SER A 3 3.28 -22.13 3.86
CA SER A 3 3.93 -21.82 2.60
C SER A 3 3.91 -20.30 2.41
N TYR A 4 5.07 -19.68 2.51
CA TYR A 4 5.24 -18.23 2.29
C TYR A 4 5.64 -17.98 0.85
N LEU A 5 4.99 -17.01 0.19
CA LEU A 5 5.45 -16.53 -1.10
C LEU A 5 6.82 -15.86 -0.96
N ASN A 6 7.78 -16.28 -1.78
CA ASN A 6 9.05 -15.57 -1.92
C ASN A 6 8.84 -14.30 -2.78
N ILE A 7 8.72 -13.16 -2.10
CA ILE A 7 8.51 -11.85 -2.72
C ILE A 7 9.61 -11.48 -3.72
N ALA A 8 10.85 -11.88 -3.47
CA ALA A 8 11.97 -11.48 -4.33
C ALA A 8 11.78 -11.93 -5.79
N VAL A 9 11.11 -13.07 -5.99
CA VAL A 9 10.78 -13.59 -7.34
C VAL A 9 9.62 -12.81 -7.96
N ALA A 10 8.61 -12.47 -7.17
CA ALA A 10 7.44 -11.72 -7.64
C ALA A 10 7.80 -10.29 -8.06
N LEU A 11 8.87 -9.70 -7.48
CA LEU A 11 9.32 -8.34 -7.78
C LEU A 11 9.69 -8.11 -9.25
N GLY A 12 10.11 -9.14 -9.99
CA GLY A 12 10.51 -9.02 -11.38
C GLY A 12 9.36 -8.78 -12.37
N GLN A 13 8.11 -9.02 -11.95
CA GLN A 13 6.93 -8.93 -12.82
C GLN A 13 5.87 -7.94 -12.30
N LEU A 14 6.26 -6.99 -11.45
CA LEU A 14 5.31 -6.02 -10.92
C LEU A 14 4.71 -5.13 -12.01
N ASP A 15 3.38 -5.01 -12.00
CA ASP A 15 2.70 -4.04 -12.83
C ASP A 15 2.82 -2.64 -12.21
N LYS A 16 3.60 -1.77 -12.86
CA LYS A 16 3.83 -0.38 -12.43
C LYS A 16 2.53 0.42 -12.34
N ARG A 17 1.49 0.06 -13.10
CA ARG A 17 0.18 0.75 -13.04
C ARG A 17 -0.55 0.45 -11.73
N LEU A 18 -0.36 -0.73 -11.15
CA LEU A 18 -0.91 -1.07 -9.85
C LEU A 18 -0.16 -0.36 -8.72
N LEU A 19 1.17 -0.30 -8.83
CA LEU A 19 2.00 0.48 -7.90
C LEU A 19 1.61 1.96 -7.90
N ALA A 20 1.31 2.55 -9.05
CA ALA A 20 0.86 3.94 -9.12
C ALA A 20 -0.53 4.16 -8.50
N GLN A 21 -1.39 3.13 -8.45
CA GLN A 21 -2.73 3.23 -7.85
C GLN A 21 -2.69 3.14 -6.33
N LEU A 22 -1.78 2.36 -5.75
CA LEU A 22 -1.64 2.21 -4.31
C LEU A 22 -0.51 3.12 -3.78
N PRO A 23 -0.81 4.20 -3.05
CA PRO A 23 0.22 5.03 -2.43
C PRO A 23 1.08 4.24 -1.46
N GLN A 24 2.39 4.57 -1.39
CA GLN A 24 3.34 3.93 -0.48
C GLN A 24 2.85 3.93 0.98
N ALA A 25 2.25 5.03 1.44
CA ALA A 25 1.73 5.13 2.81
C ALA A 25 0.67 4.07 3.10
N LEU A 26 -0.23 3.79 2.13
CA LEU A 26 -1.24 2.74 2.28
C LEU A 26 -0.64 1.34 2.09
N ALA A 27 0.33 1.18 1.20
CA ALA A 27 1.08 -0.07 1.06
C ALA A 27 1.78 -0.47 2.38
N LEU A 28 2.39 0.49 3.08
CA LEU A 28 3.00 0.29 4.38
C LEU A 28 1.96 0.07 5.48
N TYR A 29 0.88 0.85 5.50
CA TYR A 29 -0.17 0.74 6.51
C TYR A 29 -0.84 -0.64 6.50
N TYR A 30 -1.20 -1.13 5.31
CA TYR A 30 -1.81 -2.45 5.17
C TYR A 30 -0.78 -3.58 5.07
N LEU A 31 0.53 -3.26 5.04
CA LEU A 31 1.61 -4.18 4.71
C LEU A 31 1.19 -5.05 3.52
N ALA A 32 0.97 -4.37 2.39
CA ALA A 32 0.39 -4.92 1.18
C ALA A 32 1.11 -4.39 -0.06
N LEU A 33 1.46 -5.29 -0.98
CA LEU A 33 2.10 -4.95 -2.25
C LEU A 33 1.34 -5.61 -3.42
N PRO A 34 0.74 -4.82 -4.31
CA PRO A 34 0.14 -5.34 -5.53
C PRO A 34 1.22 -5.95 -6.42
N LEU A 35 1.04 -7.21 -6.82
CA LEU A 35 1.99 -7.93 -7.66
C LEU A 35 1.61 -7.82 -9.13
N ALA A 36 0.46 -8.41 -9.49
CA ALA A 36 0.02 -8.53 -10.87
C ALA A 36 -1.51 -8.62 -10.95
N VAL A 37 -2.04 -8.38 -12.15
CA VAL A 37 -3.44 -8.67 -12.50
C VAL A 37 -3.47 -9.97 -13.31
N GLU A 38 -4.20 -10.97 -12.82
CA GLU A 38 -4.44 -12.22 -13.52
C GLU A 38 -5.95 -12.52 -13.50
N GLU A 39 -6.52 -12.91 -14.64
CA GLU A 39 -7.95 -13.26 -14.76
C GLU A 39 -8.91 -12.17 -14.23
N GLY A 40 -8.51 -10.90 -14.33
CA GLY A 40 -9.29 -9.77 -13.81
C GLY A 40 -9.22 -9.56 -12.30
N LYS A 41 -8.44 -10.35 -11.57
CA LYS A 41 -8.18 -10.24 -10.14
C LYS A 41 -6.77 -9.69 -9.90
N VAL A 42 -6.57 -9.00 -8.77
CA VAL A 42 -5.26 -8.47 -8.38
C VAL A 42 -4.67 -9.35 -7.29
N SER A 43 -3.53 -9.97 -7.59
CA SER A 43 -2.75 -10.69 -6.59
C SER A 43 -1.99 -9.68 -5.73
N VAL A 44 -2.24 -9.69 -4.42
CA VAL A 44 -1.62 -8.76 -3.47
C VAL A 44 -0.85 -9.54 -2.42
N ALA A 45 0.45 -9.30 -2.33
CA ALA A 45 1.26 -9.85 -1.25
C ALA A 45 0.91 -9.13 0.05
N MET A 46 0.46 -9.88 1.06
CA MET A 46 0.02 -9.33 2.34
C MET A 46 0.65 -10.08 3.51
N ALA A 47 1.08 -9.34 4.53
CA ALA A 47 1.53 -9.94 5.79
C ALA A 47 0.37 -10.60 6.56
N TYR A 48 -0.79 -9.94 6.58
CA TYR A 48 -1.96 -10.31 7.36
C TYR A 48 -3.20 -10.47 6.44
N PRO A 49 -3.27 -11.54 5.63
CA PRO A 49 -4.40 -11.79 4.75
C PRO A 49 -5.72 -12.07 5.51
N GLU A 50 -5.65 -12.42 6.80
CA GLU A 50 -6.81 -12.56 7.69
C GLU A 50 -7.51 -11.23 8.00
N ASN A 51 -6.89 -10.09 7.70
CA ASN A 51 -7.51 -8.79 7.84
C ASN A 51 -8.46 -8.53 6.66
N GLU A 52 -9.69 -9.02 6.77
CA GLU A 52 -10.72 -8.87 5.73
C GLU A 52 -11.00 -7.40 5.38
N THR A 53 -10.91 -6.50 6.37
CA THR A 53 -11.10 -5.06 6.15
C THR A 53 -10.02 -4.50 5.23
N ALA A 54 -8.77 -4.95 5.38
CA ALA A 54 -7.68 -4.58 4.48
C ALA A 54 -7.91 -5.11 3.07
N VAL A 55 -8.35 -6.38 2.93
CA VAL A 55 -8.64 -6.99 1.62
C VAL A 55 -9.74 -6.22 0.89
N ILE A 56 -10.84 -5.89 1.57
CA ILE A 56 -11.96 -5.13 0.99
C ILE A 56 -11.51 -3.72 0.59
N SER A 57 -10.78 -3.04 1.48
CA SER A 57 -10.27 -1.68 1.22
C SER A 57 -9.34 -1.64 0.01
N LEU A 58 -8.42 -2.61 -0.09
CA LEU A 58 -7.51 -2.74 -1.23
C LEU A 58 -8.27 -3.08 -2.51
N SER A 59 -9.29 -3.93 -2.44
CA SER A 59 -10.12 -4.27 -3.59
C SER A 59 -10.88 -3.06 -4.15
N HIS A 60 -11.43 -2.23 -3.27
CA HIS A 60 -12.09 -0.98 -3.66
C HIS A 60 -11.10 0.00 -4.28
N LEU A 61 -9.92 0.16 -3.69
CA LEU A 61 -8.88 1.07 -4.17
C LEU A 61 -8.32 0.65 -5.53
N LEU A 62 -8.14 -0.65 -5.75
CA LEU A 62 -7.62 -1.22 -7.00
C LEU A 62 -8.72 -1.46 -8.06
N GLY A 63 -9.99 -1.22 -7.70
CA GLY A 63 -11.15 -1.42 -8.58
C GLY A 63 -11.36 -2.86 -9.06
N LYS A 64 -10.76 -3.84 -8.38
CA LYS A 64 -10.73 -5.25 -8.81
C LYS A 64 -10.74 -6.18 -7.59
N PRO A 65 -11.24 -7.41 -7.72
CA PRO A 65 -11.16 -8.41 -6.64
C PRO A 65 -9.71 -8.67 -6.27
N VAL A 66 -9.39 -8.63 -4.97
CA VAL A 66 -8.04 -8.91 -4.45
C VAL A 66 -7.93 -10.37 -4.06
N VAL A 67 -6.84 -11.01 -4.51
CA VAL A 67 -6.42 -12.34 -4.06
C VAL A 67 -5.23 -12.14 -3.11
N PRO A 68 -5.44 -12.26 -1.80
CA PRO A 68 -4.37 -12.05 -0.83
C PRO A 68 -3.40 -13.24 -0.83
N VAL A 69 -2.10 -12.95 -0.94
CA VAL A 69 -1.05 -13.96 -0.89
C VAL A 69 -0.21 -13.73 0.36
N ARG A 70 -0.20 -14.71 1.27
CA ARG A 70 0.52 -14.61 2.54
C ARG A 70 2.03 -14.54 2.30
N THR A 71 2.66 -13.59 2.98
CA THR A 71 4.11 -13.42 2.97
C THR A 71 4.62 -12.93 4.33
N ALA A 72 5.93 -12.96 4.52
CA ALA A 72 6.55 -12.47 5.74
C ALA A 72 6.64 -10.93 5.74
N VAL A 73 6.45 -10.32 6.92
CA VAL A 73 6.44 -8.86 7.11
C VAL A 73 7.74 -8.21 6.62
N GLN A 74 8.88 -8.78 7.01
CA GLN A 74 10.18 -8.17 6.78
C GLN A 74 10.60 -8.09 5.30
N PRO A 75 10.52 -9.17 4.50
CA PRO A 75 10.78 -9.05 3.06
C PRO A 75 9.75 -8.17 2.33
N LEU A 76 8.49 -8.16 2.79
CA LEU A 76 7.47 -7.30 2.21
C LEU A 76 7.74 -5.82 2.45
N TYR A 77 8.12 -5.47 3.67
CA TYR A 77 8.47 -4.10 4.03
C TYR A 77 9.65 -3.59 3.18
N GLN A 78 10.71 -4.39 3.04
CA GLN A 78 11.86 -4.04 2.20
C GLN A 78 11.47 -3.90 0.71
N ALA A 79 10.60 -4.78 0.21
CA ALA A 79 10.10 -4.70 -1.14
C ALA A 79 9.31 -3.42 -1.40
N ILE A 80 8.42 -3.02 -0.48
CA ILE A 80 7.68 -1.75 -0.57
C ILE A 80 8.65 -0.57 -0.62
N LEU A 81 9.63 -0.51 0.28
CA LEU A 81 10.61 0.59 0.29
C LEU A 81 11.46 0.65 -0.99
N SER A 82 11.72 -0.49 -1.63
CA SER A 82 12.57 -0.55 -2.82
C SER A 82 11.80 -0.17 -4.10
N GLN A 83 10.49 -0.43 -4.15
CA GLN A 83 9.67 -0.18 -5.34
C GLN A 83 9.02 1.21 -5.35
N TYR A 84 8.69 1.73 -4.17
CA TYR A 84 8.15 3.07 -4.04
C TYR A 84 9.30 4.05 -3.83
N VAL A 85 9.57 4.87 -4.85
CA VAL A 85 10.33 6.10 -4.65
C VAL A 85 9.48 6.95 -3.69
N PRO A 86 10.02 7.38 -2.54
CA PRO A 86 9.24 8.20 -1.62
C PRO A 86 8.72 9.41 -2.38
N PRO A 87 7.39 9.61 -2.51
CA PRO A 87 6.90 10.92 -2.88
C PRO A 87 7.46 11.82 -1.78
N ALA A 88 8.38 12.71 -2.14
CA ALA A 88 8.97 13.67 -1.23
C ALA A 88 7.84 14.19 -0.36
N LEU A 89 7.86 13.79 0.92
CA LEU A 89 6.81 14.08 1.88
C LEU A 89 6.46 15.56 1.69
N PRO A 90 5.23 15.93 1.26
CA PRO A 90 4.90 17.34 1.23
C PRO A 90 5.18 17.85 2.64
N PRO A 91 6.04 18.88 2.79
CA PRO A 91 6.42 19.37 4.11
C PRO A 91 5.11 19.61 4.85
N ALA A 92 4.99 18.94 6.00
CA ALA A 92 3.82 18.92 6.86
C ALA A 92 3.00 20.18 6.63
N ALA A 93 1.78 20.01 6.12
CA ALA A 93 0.87 21.11 5.84
C ALA A 93 0.67 21.90 7.14
N GLY A 94 1.51 22.92 7.32
CA GLY A 94 1.27 24.00 8.23
C GLY A 94 0.07 24.74 7.70
N ARG A 95 -1.06 24.62 8.39
CA ARG A 95 -2.07 25.68 8.45
C ARG A 95 -2.99 25.46 9.64
N GLY A 96 -2.57 26.08 10.74
CA GLY A 96 -3.38 26.45 11.89
C GLY A 96 -2.89 27.80 12.44
N ALA A 97 -2.62 28.77 11.55
CA ALA A 97 -2.42 30.16 11.94
C ALA A 97 -3.61 30.99 11.46
N THR A 98 -4.18 31.75 12.40
CA THR A 98 -5.06 32.94 12.25
C THR A 98 -6.56 32.72 12.03
N HIS A 99 -7.31 32.60 13.15
CA HIS A 99 -8.51 33.42 13.32
C HIS A 99 -8.68 33.83 14.78
N GLY A 100 -8.38 35.09 15.06
CA GLY A 100 -8.52 35.73 16.37
C GLY A 100 -8.21 37.21 16.21
N GLN A 101 -9.13 37.94 15.58
CA GLN A 101 -9.06 39.38 15.38
C GLN A 101 -8.89 40.13 16.72
N PRO A 102 -8.32 41.36 16.70
CA PRO A 102 -8.22 42.21 17.88
C PRO A 102 -9.59 42.85 18.17
N CYS A 103 -10.24 42.46 19.27
CA CYS A 103 -11.38 43.20 19.79
C CYS A 103 -10.86 44.42 20.56
N ARG A 104 -10.89 45.59 19.91
CA ARG A 104 -11.00 46.94 20.50
C ARG A 104 -12.49 47.35 20.43
N PRO A 105 -13.03 48.29 21.23
CA PRO A 105 -12.43 49.56 21.66
C PRO A 105 -12.08 49.63 23.16
#